data_AF-A0A7S1ZW39-F1
#
_entry.id   AF-A0A7S1ZW39-F1
#
_cell.length_a   1.000
_cell.length_b   1.000
_cell.length_c   1.000
_cell.angle_alpha   90.00
_cell.angle_beta   90.00
_cell.angle_gamma   90.00
#
_symmetry.space_group_name_H-M   'P 1'
#
loop_
_entity.id
_entity.type
_entity.pdbx_description
1 polymer ?
#
loop_
_entity_poly.entity_id
_entity_poly.type
_entity_poly.pdbx_seq_one_letter_code
_entity_poly.pdbx_strand_id
1 'polypeptide(L)'
;GITFIDKSLSGHCHHTDTCAEDLKVLTTENGINPDASTREEFAAAYMDDEEMADVDVVMCFHPSAMCELFLPLNKRLFVVATTRYEMGRHEEEEWKTWNQNLKRIYEGKRN
;
A
#
# COMPACT_ATOMS: atom_id res chain seq x y z
N GLY A 1 -8.52 -22.13 1.38
CA GLY A 1 -7.66 -21.78 0.24
C GLY A 1 -7.09 -20.40 0.47
N ILE A 2 -6.12 -19.97 -0.34
CA ILE A 2 -5.62 -18.58 -0.34
C ILE A 2 -6.26 -17.89 -1.55
N THR A 3 -6.82 -16.70 -1.35
CA THR A 3 -7.38 -15.85 -2.40
C THR A 3 -6.52 -14.59 -2.47
N PHE A 4 -6.18 -14.17 -3.68
CA PHE A 4 -5.46 -12.92 -3.92
C PHE A 4 -6.41 -11.90 -4.53
N ILE A 5 -6.35 -10.67 -4.02
CA ILE A 5 -7.00 -9.50 -4.60
C ILE A 5 -5.87 -8.62 -5.15
N ASP A 6 -5.85 -8.42 -6.46
CA ASP A 6 -4.91 -7.52 -7.14
C ASP A 6 -5.70 -6.57 -8.05
N LYS A 7 -5.62 -5.28 -7.73
CA LYS A 7 -6.22 -4.17 -8.47
C LYS A 7 -5.12 -3.26 -8.97
N SER A 8 -4.49 -3.67 -10.06
CA SER A 8 -3.28 -3.08 -10.63
C SER A 8 -3.58 -1.85 -11.47
N LEU A 9 -2.79 -0.79 -11.24
CA LEU A 9 -2.73 0.41 -12.08
C LEU A 9 -1.63 0.32 -13.16
N SER A 10 -1.00 -0.85 -13.33
CA SER A 10 0.03 -1.06 -14.36
C SER A 10 -0.59 -1.09 -15.76
N GLY A 11 0.07 -0.49 -16.75
CA GLY A 11 -0.33 -0.61 -18.16
C GLY A 11 -0.33 -2.05 -18.70
N HIS A 12 0.24 -3.01 -17.96
CA HIS A 12 0.29 -4.43 -18.32
C HIS A 12 -0.70 -5.31 -17.54
N CYS A 13 -1.60 -4.72 -16.74
CA CYS A 13 -2.54 -5.47 -15.88
C CYS A 13 -3.45 -6.45 -16.65
N HIS A 14 -3.69 -6.19 -17.94
CA HIS A 14 -4.53 -7.01 -18.82
C HIS A 14 -3.92 -8.38 -19.15
N HIS A 15 -2.62 -8.59 -18.89
CA HIS A 15 -2.00 -9.90 -19.07
C HIS A 15 -2.31 -10.86 -17.91
N THR A 16 -2.72 -10.33 -16.77
CA THR A 16 -3.00 -11.08 -15.54
C THR A 16 -4.46 -10.97 -15.11
N ASP A 17 -5.30 -10.26 -15.86
CA ASP A 17 -6.70 -9.96 -15.51
C ASP A 17 -6.83 -9.28 -14.15
N THR A 18 -5.88 -8.39 -13.81
CA THR A 18 -5.84 -7.68 -12.52
C THR A 18 -5.99 -6.18 -12.66
N CYS A 19 -6.52 -5.68 -13.79
CA CYS A 19 -6.71 -4.24 -13.96
C CYS A 19 -7.69 -3.69 -12.92
N ALA A 20 -7.30 -2.58 -12.28
CA ALA A 20 -8.21 -1.85 -11.41
C ALA A 20 -9.37 -1.24 -12.21
N GLU A 21 -10.60 -1.46 -11.76
CA GLU A 21 -11.81 -0.87 -12.35
C GLU A 21 -12.56 0.08 -11.39
N ASP A 22 -12.30 -0.03 -10.08
CA ASP A 22 -13.13 0.53 -9.01
C ASP A 22 -12.33 1.14 -7.85
N LEU A 23 -11.07 1.54 -8.09
CA LEU A 23 -10.27 2.23 -7.07
C LEU A 23 -10.88 3.60 -6.74
N LYS A 24 -11.00 3.91 -5.45
CA LYS A 24 -11.67 5.12 -4.95
C LYS A 24 -10.78 6.36 -4.97
N VAL A 25 -9.47 6.18 -4.75
CA VAL A 25 -8.52 7.29 -4.48
C VAL A 25 -7.26 7.19 -5.36
N LEU A 26 -6.69 5.99 -5.48
CA LEU A 26 -5.46 5.79 -6.24
C LEU A 26 -5.74 5.76 -7.74
N THR A 27 -4.87 6.42 -8.49
CA THR A 27 -4.88 6.58 -9.94
C THR A 27 -3.49 6.31 -10.49
N THR A 28 -3.37 6.19 -11.81
CA THR A 28 -2.07 6.02 -12.50
C THR A 28 -1.11 7.17 -12.22
N GLU A 29 -1.62 8.36 -11.88
CA GLU A 29 -0.84 9.57 -11.66
C GLU A 29 -0.31 9.68 -10.22
N ASN A 30 -1.08 9.20 -9.23
CA ASN A 30 -0.74 9.36 -7.81
C ASN A 30 -0.30 8.06 -7.11
N GLY A 31 -0.47 6.89 -7.74
CA GLY A 31 -0.28 5.60 -7.08
C GLY A 31 1.16 5.29 -6.63
N ILE A 32 2.17 5.76 -7.39
CA ILE A 32 3.59 5.48 -7.08
C ILE A 32 4.12 6.38 -5.96
N ASN A 33 3.68 7.64 -5.92
CA ASN A 33 4.10 8.61 -4.90
C ASN A 33 2.90 9.42 -4.40
N PRO A 34 2.05 8.81 -3.55
CA PRO A 34 0.92 9.53 -2.98
C PRO A 34 1.44 10.60 -2.01
N ASP A 35 0.96 11.83 -2.18
CA ASP A 35 1.22 12.92 -1.24
C ASP A 35 0.47 12.71 0.08
N ALA A 36 0.65 13.63 1.03
CA ALA A 36 0.01 13.52 2.34
C ALA A 36 -1.52 13.49 2.26
N SER A 37 -2.12 14.37 1.44
CA SER A 37 -3.56 14.41 1.20
C SER A 37 -4.10 13.11 0.62
N THR A 38 -3.42 12.54 -0.38
CA THR A 38 -3.82 11.28 -1.02
C THR A 38 -3.79 10.12 -0.01
N ARG A 39 -2.79 10.11 0.89
CA ARG A 39 -2.71 9.08 1.96
C ARG A 39 -3.85 9.22 2.96
N GLU A 40 -4.21 10.44 3.34
CA GLU A 40 -5.33 10.72 4.24
C GLU A 40 -6.67 10.34 3.61
N GLU A 41 -6.90 10.73 2.35
CA GLU A 41 -8.08 10.34 1.58
C GLU A 41 -8.18 8.82 1.41
N PHE A 42 -7.05 8.15 1.14
CA PHE A 42 -7.01 6.69 1.07
C PHE A 42 -7.42 6.07 2.40
N ALA A 43 -6.83 6.52 3.52
CA ALA A 43 -7.19 6.01 4.84
C ALA A 43 -8.68 6.19 5.12
N ALA A 44 -9.23 7.38 4.86
CA ALA A 44 -10.64 7.67 5.06
C ALA A 44 -11.57 6.81 4.18
N ALA A 45 -11.21 6.58 2.92
CA ALA A 45 -12.02 5.83 1.97
C ALA A 45 -12.04 4.31 2.23
N TYR A 46 -11.03 3.79 2.92
CA TYR A 46 -10.79 2.35 3.10
C TYR A 46 -10.81 1.85 4.56
N MET A 47 -10.92 2.72 5.56
CA MET A 47 -10.96 2.32 6.98
C MET A 47 -12.17 1.44 7.32
N ASP A 48 -13.33 1.77 6.75
CA ASP A 48 -14.59 1.05 6.94
C ASP A 48 -15.09 0.37 5.63
N ASP A 49 -14.16 0.10 4.70
CA ASP A 49 -14.50 -0.50 3.40
C ASP A 49 -14.76 -2.02 3.52
N GLU A 50 -15.79 -2.51 2.85
CA GLU A 50 -16.23 -3.91 2.93
C GLU A 50 -15.18 -4.88 2.36
N GLU A 51 -14.56 -4.57 1.22
CA GLU A 51 -13.50 -5.41 0.64
C GLU A 51 -12.28 -5.44 1.57
N MET A 52 -11.87 -4.29 2.09
CA MET A 52 -10.79 -4.23 3.06
C MET A 52 -11.15 -4.95 4.36
N ALA A 53 -12.40 -4.95 4.82
CA ALA A 53 -12.82 -5.69 6.01
C ALA A 53 -12.50 -7.19 5.90
N ASP A 54 -12.71 -7.77 4.70
CA ASP A 54 -12.43 -9.17 4.39
C ASP A 54 -10.93 -9.48 4.16
N VAL A 55 -10.08 -8.46 4.01
CA VAL A 55 -8.63 -8.66 3.84
C VAL A 55 -7.94 -8.97 5.17
N ASP A 56 -7.32 -10.15 5.22
CA ASP A 56 -6.53 -10.65 6.35
C ASP A 56 -5.11 -10.06 6.44
N VAL A 57 -4.46 -9.91 5.28
CA VAL A 57 -3.05 -9.52 5.12
C VAL A 57 -2.90 -8.69 3.84
N VAL A 58 -2.18 -7.57 3.94
CA VAL A 58 -1.75 -6.79 2.77
C VAL A 58 -0.29 -7.13 2.46
N MET A 59 -0.02 -7.51 1.22
CA MET A 59 1.32 -7.83 0.74
C MET A 59 1.90 -6.66 -0.05
N CYS A 60 3.07 -6.17 0.34
CA CYS A 60 3.74 -5.05 -0.32
C CYS A 60 5.07 -5.50 -0.92
N PHE A 61 5.18 -5.44 -2.25
CA PHE A 61 6.38 -5.90 -2.96
C PHE A 61 7.01 -4.85 -3.89
N HIS A 62 6.22 -4.15 -4.71
CA HIS A 62 6.72 -3.17 -5.69
C HIS A 62 5.79 -1.94 -5.82
N PRO A 63 6.15 -0.79 -5.24
CA PRO A 63 7.22 -0.57 -4.27
C PRO A 63 6.82 -0.96 -2.84
N SER A 64 7.78 -1.40 -2.02
CA SER A 64 7.47 -1.80 -0.64
C SER A 64 7.04 -0.63 0.25
N ALA A 65 7.52 0.59 0.00
CA ALA A 65 7.09 1.81 0.70
C ALA A 65 5.58 2.12 0.56
N MET A 66 4.88 1.58 -0.45
CA MET A 66 3.42 1.73 -0.55
C MET A 66 2.66 1.09 0.62
N CYS A 67 3.30 0.20 1.40
CA CYS A 67 2.71 -0.32 2.62
C CYS A 67 2.29 0.76 3.62
N GLU A 68 2.87 1.96 3.54
CA GLU A 68 2.50 3.09 4.40
C GLU A 68 1.03 3.51 4.24
N LEU A 69 0.42 3.30 3.07
CA LEU A 69 -1.01 3.55 2.83
C LEU A 69 -1.92 2.69 3.72
N PHE A 70 -1.48 1.48 4.06
CA PHE A 70 -2.27 0.49 4.79
C PHE A 70 -2.01 0.49 6.29
N LEU A 71 -1.00 1.23 6.76
CA LEU A 71 -0.71 1.39 8.19
C LEU A 71 -1.91 1.91 8.99
N PRO A 72 -2.69 2.90 8.52
CA PRO A 72 -3.86 3.39 9.26
C PRO A 72 -5.03 2.40 9.29
N LEU A 73 -5.06 1.42 8.37
CA LEU A 73 -6.16 0.45 8.27
C LEU A 73 -6.02 -0.71 9.28
N ASN A 74 -4.97 -0.69 10.11
CA ASN A 74 -4.71 -1.71 11.14
C ASN A 74 -4.67 -3.16 10.59
N LYS A 75 -4.21 -3.31 9.34
CA LYS A 75 -4.05 -4.61 8.68
C LYS A 75 -2.70 -5.24 9.00
N ARG A 76 -2.64 -6.57 8.92
CA ARG A 76 -1.36 -7.28 8.95
C ARG A 76 -0.63 -6.99 7.65
N LEU A 77 0.61 -6.50 7.74
CA LEU A 77 1.42 -6.16 6.58
C LEU A 77 2.51 -7.20 6.39
N PHE A 78 2.63 -7.73 5.18
CA PHE A 78 3.74 -8.56 4.74
C PHE A 78 4.59 -7.77 3.76
N VAL A 79 5.78 -7.35 4.20
CA VAL A 79 6.64 -6.46 3.41
C VAL A 79 7.79 -7.23 2.79
N VAL A 80 7.86 -7.22 1.45
CA VAL A 80 9.01 -7.73 0.69
C VAL A 80 9.92 -6.55 0.36
N ALA A 81 10.85 -6.26 1.28
CA ALA A 81 11.71 -5.07 1.23
C ALA A 81 12.84 -5.13 0.17
N THR A 82 13.03 -6.26 -0.52
CA THR A 82 14.21 -6.50 -1.38
C THR A 82 14.22 -5.68 -2.66
N THR A 83 13.12 -5.02 -3.00
CA THR A 83 12.91 -4.45 -4.33
C THR A 83 12.18 -3.11 -4.28
N ARG A 84 12.75 -2.09 -4.95
CA ARG A 84 12.20 -0.72 -5.03
C ARG A 84 11.79 -0.23 -3.63
N TYR A 85 12.72 -0.38 -2.68
CA TYR A 85 12.50 -0.19 -1.26
C TYR A 85 11.96 1.21 -0.93
N GLU A 86 12.58 2.20 -1.56
CA GLU A 86 12.42 3.63 -1.36
C GLU A 86 11.54 4.30 -2.43
N MET A 87 11.07 3.56 -3.44
CA MET A 87 10.39 4.19 -4.57
C MET A 87 9.12 4.93 -4.13
N GLY A 88 9.04 6.20 -4.54
CA GLY A 88 8.06 7.16 -4.04
C GLY A 88 8.55 7.98 -2.83
N ARG A 89 9.79 7.79 -2.38
CA ARG A 89 10.46 8.57 -1.32
C ARG A 89 11.71 9.17 -1.94
N HIS A 90 11.70 10.47 -2.18
CA HIS A 90 12.76 11.18 -2.90
C HIS A 90 13.74 11.88 -1.96
N GLU A 91 13.32 12.16 -0.73
CA GLU A 91 14.11 12.89 0.27
C GLU A 91 14.57 12.00 1.43
N GLU A 92 15.70 12.33 2.05
CA GLU A 92 16.29 11.57 3.17
C GLU A 92 15.31 11.38 4.35
N GLU A 93 14.53 12.41 4.67
CA GLU A 93 13.55 12.36 5.76
C GLU A 93 12.39 11.38 5.47
N GLU A 94 12.01 11.25 4.21
CA GLU A 94 11.00 10.28 3.78
C GLU A 94 11.53 8.85 3.95
N TRP A 95 12.81 8.62 3.69
CA TRP A 95 13.47 7.33 3.90
C TRP A 95 13.57 6.98 5.38
N LYS A 96 13.92 7.96 6.22
CA LYS A 96 13.96 7.78 7.68
C LYS A 96 12.57 7.43 8.22
N THR A 97 11.52 8.06 7.70
CA THR A 97 10.13 7.78 8.06
C THR A 97 9.76 6.35 7.68
N TRP A 98 10.06 5.94 6.45
CA TRP A 98 9.81 4.57 6.00
C TRP A 98 10.55 3.53 6.86
N ASN A 99 11.82 3.78 7.18
CA ASN A 99 12.60 2.92 8.08
C ASN A 99 11.97 2.79 9.48
N GLN A 100 11.41 3.88 10.02
CA GLN A 100 10.69 3.85 11.29
C GLN A 100 9.38 3.05 11.19
N ASN A 101 8.66 3.20 10.09
CA ASN A 101 7.42 2.45 9.84
C ASN A 101 7.69 0.94 9.74
N LEU A 102 8.76 0.52 9.06
CA LEU A 102 9.17 -0.88 9.04
C LEU A 102 9.46 -1.45 10.42
N LYS A 103 10.10 -0.68 11.31
CA LYS A 103 10.29 -1.10 12.70
C LYS A 103 8.96 -1.28 13.43
N ARG A 104 7.99 -0.38 13.22
CA ARG A 104 6.64 -0.51 13.81
C ARG A 104 5.91 -1.75 13.30
N ILE A 105 6.00 -2.02 11.99
CA ILE A 105 5.44 -3.23 11.37
C ILE A 105 6.07 -4.48 11.98
N TYR A 106 7.40 -4.53 12.09
CA TYR A 106 8.13 -5.65 12.68
C TYR A 106 7.77 -5.89 14.15
N GLU A 107 7.62 -4.83 14.94
CA GLU A 107 7.22 -4.91 16.35
C GLU A 107 5.77 -5.37 16.54
N GLY A 108 4.99 -5.51 15.47
CA GLY A 108 3.58 -5.87 15.53
C GLY A 108 2.71 -4.82 16.22
N LYS A 109 3.22 -3.59 16.33
CA LYS A 109 2.45 -2.47 16.91
C LYS A 109 1.39 -2.05 15.91
N ARG A 110 0.16 -2.41 16.23
CA ARG A 110 -1.05 -1.85 15.61
C ARG A 110 -1.07 -0.36 15.91
N ASN A 111 -1.11 0.48 14.87
CA ASN A 111 -1.24 1.93 15.01
C ASN A 111 -2.68 2.30 15.37
#